data_AF-A0A845DMI2-F1
#
_entry.id   AF-A0A845DMI2-F1
#
_cell.length_a   1.000
_cell.length_b   1.000
_cell.length_c   1.000
_cell.angle_alpha   90.00
_cell.angle_beta   90.00
_cell.angle_gamma   90.00
#
_symmetry.space_group_name_H-M   'P 1'
#
loop_
_entity.id
_entity.type
_entity.pdbx_description
1 polymer ?
#
loop_
_entity_poly.entity_id
_entity_poly.type
_entity_poly.pdbx_seq_one_letter_code
_entity_poly.pdbx_strand_id
1 'polypeptide(L)'
;MNEQEQDWLDRARAGEQEAFGFLVETYQRPVFALAYRMLGDVSEAEDAAQETFLRAYSRLNQYDPGRKFSTWLFSIDNYHCIHMLLKRRV
;
A
#
# COMPACT_ATOMS: atom_id res chain seq x y z
N MET A 1 10.90 -7.90 -9.71
CA MET A 1 10.71 -6.44 -9.69
C MET A 1 10.96 -6.00 -11.11
N ASN A 2 9.99 -5.31 -11.71
CA ASN A 2 10.16 -4.82 -13.08
C ASN A 2 11.17 -3.66 -13.07
N GLU A 3 11.97 -3.45 -14.12
CA GLU A 3 12.94 -2.33 -14.17
C GLU A 3 12.23 -0.97 -13.99
N GLN A 4 11.02 -0.86 -14.56
CA GLN A 4 10.17 0.31 -14.43
C GLN A 4 9.63 0.51 -12.99
N GLU A 5 9.30 -0.58 -12.29
CA GLU A 5 8.86 -0.51 -10.88
C GLU A 5 10.00 -0.02 -9.99
N GLN A 6 11.23 -0.45 -10.28
CA GLN A 6 12.42 0.00 -9.56
C GLN A 6 12.69 1.49 -9.79
N ASP A 7 12.59 1.98 -11.03
CA ASP A 7 12.74 3.41 -11.35
C ASP A 7 11.75 4.28 -10.57
N TRP A 8 10.47 3.88 -10.56
CA TRP A 8 9.44 4.59 -9.81
C TRP A 8 9.73 4.61 -8.30
N LEU A 9 10.21 3.49 -7.74
CA LEU A 9 10.58 3.42 -6.33
C LEU A 9 11.74 4.35 -5.99
N ASP A 10 12.78 4.39 -6.83
CA ASP A 10 13.96 5.21 -6.59
C ASP A 10 13.65 6.71 -6.70
N ARG A 11 12.87 7.11 -7.72
CA ARG A 11 12.40 8.50 -7.88
C ARG A 11 11.45 8.92 -6.75
N ALA A 12 10.52 8.03 -6.36
CA ALA A 12 9.61 8.31 -5.25
C ALA A 12 10.36 8.50 -3.92
N ARG A 13 11.44 7.74 -3.69
CA ARG A 13 12.34 7.94 -2.53
C ARG A 13 13.13 9.23 -2.58
N ALA A 14 13.47 9.70 -3.77
CA ALA A 14 14.09 11.01 -3.97
C ALA A 14 13.10 12.18 -3.76
N GLY A 15 11.82 11.90 -3.50
CA GLY A 15 10.78 12.89 -3.22
C GLY A 15 9.88 13.22 -4.42
N GLU A 16 10.06 12.55 -5.56
CA GLU A 16 9.20 12.76 -6.73
C GLU A 16 7.83 12.12 -6.53
N GLN A 17 6.83 12.93 -6.18
CA GLN A 17 5.47 12.46 -5.90
C GLN A 17 4.80 11.77 -7.10
N GLU A 18 5.08 12.24 -8.32
CA GLU A 18 4.56 11.62 -9.55
C GLU A 18 4.98 10.16 -9.69
N ALA A 19 6.23 9.84 -9.31
CA ALA A 19 6.74 8.48 -9.35
C ALA A 19 5.97 7.55 -8.39
N PHE A 20 5.58 8.06 -7.22
CA PHE A 20 4.71 7.32 -6.32
C PHE A 20 3.28 7.16 -6.88
N GLY A 21 2.80 8.13 -7.65
CA GLY A 21 1.53 8.05 -8.37
C GLY A 21 1.43 6.80 -9.26
N PHE A 22 2.49 6.48 -10.02
CA PHE A 22 2.51 5.26 -10.84
C PHE A 22 2.44 3.97 -10.01
N LEU A 23 3.04 3.96 -8.82
CA LEU A 23 2.92 2.83 -7.88
C LEU A 23 1.47 2.70 -7.36
N VAL A 24 0.83 3.82 -7.01
CA VAL A 24 -0.58 3.83 -6.60
C VAL A 24 -1.46 3.30 -7.72
N GLU A 25 -1.31 3.80 -8.95
CA GLU A 25 -2.11 3.35 -10.10
C GLU A 25 -1.98 1.84 -10.37
N THR A 26 -0.76 1.32 -10.22
CA THR A 26 -0.47 -0.11 -10.42
C THR A 26 -1.10 -0.98 -9.33
N TYR A 27 -1.09 -0.51 -8.08
CA TYR A 27 -1.44 -1.34 -6.93
C TYR A 27 -2.80 -1.03 -6.28
N GLN A 28 -3.49 0.03 -6.67
CA GLN A 28 -4.77 0.44 -6.06
C GLN A 28 -5.83 -0.67 -6.10
N ARG A 29 -5.98 -1.34 -7.25
CA ARG A 29 -6.96 -2.42 -7.43
C ARG A 29 -6.67 -3.64 -6.56
N PRO A 30 -5.44 -4.22 -6.55
CA PRO A 30 -5.16 -5.37 -5.71
C PRO A 30 -5.14 -5.04 -4.20
N VAL A 31 -4.72 -3.84 -3.80
CA VAL A 31 -4.82 -3.39 -2.40
C VAL A 31 -6.28 -3.30 -1.97
N PHE A 32 -7.12 -2.59 -2.73
CA PHE A 32 -8.55 -2.52 -2.46
C PHE A 32 -9.20 -3.91 -2.41
N ALA A 33 -8.86 -4.82 -3.33
CA ALA A 33 -9.41 -6.17 -3.35
C ALA A 33 -9.04 -6.97 -2.09
N LEU A 34 -7.83 -6.80 -1.55
CA LEU A 34 -7.42 -7.42 -0.30
C LEU A 34 -8.20 -6.83 0.89
N ALA A 35 -8.23 -5.50 1.00
CA ALA A 35 -8.97 -4.81 2.05
C ALA A 35 -10.46 -5.19 2.05
N TYR A 36 -11.11 -5.19 0.87
CA TYR A 36 -12.50 -5.58 0.72
C TYR A 36 -12.76 -7.03 1.16
N ARG A 37 -11.87 -7.96 0.79
CA ARG A 37 -11.96 -9.36 1.22
C ARG A 37 -11.88 -9.50 2.75
N MET A 38 -11.15 -8.61 3.43
CA MET A 38 -10.96 -8.66 4.89
C MET A 38 -12.08 -7.94 5.65
N LEU A 39 -12.51 -6.77 5.17
CA LEU A 39 -13.41 -5.87 5.89
C LEU A 39 -14.89 -6.10 5.55
N GLY A 40 -15.17 -6.60 4.34
CA GLY A 40 -16.52 -6.91 3.86
C GLY A 40 -17.40 -5.69 3.55
N ASP A 41 -16.83 -4.48 3.61
CA ASP A 41 -17.50 -3.21 3.34
C ASP A 41 -16.70 -2.39 2.32
N VAL A 42 -17.40 -1.76 1.37
CA VAL A 42 -16.77 -1.00 0.28
C VAL A 42 -16.11 0.28 0.80
N SER A 43 -16.81 1.04 1.64
CA SER A 43 -16.31 2.32 2.15
C SER A 43 -15.08 2.10 3.01
N GLU A 44 -15.13 1.12 3.92
CA GLU A 44 -13.97 0.80 4.76
C GLU A 44 -12.80 0.25 3.93
N ALA A 45 -13.06 -0.48 2.85
CA ALA A 45 -12.00 -0.96 1.97
C ALA A 45 -11.34 0.18 1.18
N GLU A 46 -12.10 1.18 0.74
CA GLU A 46 -11.57 2.39 0.10
C GLU A 46 -10.70 3.18 1.09
N ASP A 47 -11.19 3.40 2.32
CA ASP A 47 -10.45 4.09 3.37
C ASP A 47 -9.16 3.34 3.74
N ALA A 48 -9.24 2.02 3.90
CA ALA A 48 -8.09 1.18 4.21
C ALA A 48 -7.04 1.21 3.09
N ALA A 49 -7.47 1.14 1.83
CA ALA A 49 -6.57 1.21 0.68
C ALA A 49 -5.84 2.57 0.62
N GLN A 50 -6.57 3.67 0.84
CA GLN A 50 -5.97 5.01 0.88
C GLN A 50 -4.94 5.11 2.01
N GLU A 51 -5.31 4.71 3.22
CA GLU A 51 -4.42 4.75 4.39
C GLU A 51 -3.18 3.86 4.19
N THR A 52 -3.32 2.72 3.51
CA THR A 52 -2.20 1.87 3.11
C THR A 52 -1.18 2.62 2.25
N PHE A 53 -1.63 3.36 1.23
CA PHE A 53 -0.72 4.14 0.39
C PHE A 53 -0.08 5.31 1.12
N LEU A 54 -0.82 6.01 1.99
CA LEU A 54 -0.26 7.08 2.84
C LEU A 54 0.84 6.53 3.76
N ARG A 55 0.59 5.38 4.40
CA ARG A 55 1.59 4.69 5.23
C ARG A 55 2.77 4.22 4.42
N ALA A 56 2.54 3.64 3.24
CA ALA A 56 3.60 3.21 2.35
C ALA A 56 4.50 4.39 1.93
N TYR A 57 3.92 5.53 1.54
CA TYR A 57 4.67 6.73 1.18
C TYR A 57 5.53 7.22 2.36
N SER A 58 4.95 7.32 3.56
CA SER A 58 5.66 7.78 4.76
C SER A 58 6.82 6.88 5.19
N ARG A 59 6.77 5.59 4.81
CA ARG A 59 7.77 4.57 5.18
C ARG A 59 8.63 4.13 3.99
N LEU A 60 8.49 4.76 2.83
CA LEU A 60 9.12 4.30 1.59
C LEU A 60 10.65 4.27 1.68
N ASN A 61 11.23 5.19 2.46
CA ASN A 61 12.67 5.24 2.74
C ASN A 61 13.17 4.05 3.58
N GLN A 62 12.26 3.35 4.28
CA GLN A 62 12.58 2.16 5.09
C GLN A 62 12.32 0.85 4.31
N TYR A 63 11.74 0.92 3.12
CA TYR A 63 11.53 -0.26 2.28
C TYR A 63 12.90 -0.90 1.91
N ASP A 64 12.94 -2.21 1.80
CA ASP A 64 14.13 -2.96 1.40
C ASP A 64 13.96 -3.40 -0.07
N PRO A 65 14.73 -2.86 -1.04
CA PRO A 65 14.68 -3.28 -2.44
C PRO A 65 15.02 -4.75 -2.67
N GLY A 66 15.61 -5.44 -1.68
CA GLY A 66 15.81 -6.89 -1.73
C GLY A 66 14.51 -7.71 -1.66
N ARG A 67 13.39 -7.07 -1.32
CA ARG A 67 12.05 -7.69 -1.25
C ARG A 67 11.18 -7.20 -2.40
N LYS A 68 10.05 -7.88 -2.66
CA LYS A 68 9.05 -7.38 -3.61
C LYS A 68 8.24 -6.26 -2.97
N PHE A 69 8.06 -5.15 -3.69
CA PHE A 69 7.27 -4.01 -3.21
C PHE A 69 5.84 -4.42 -2.89
N SER A 70 5.20 -5.21 -3.76
CA SER A 70 3.85 -5.75 -3.54
C SER A 70 3.71 -6.51 -2.23
N THR A 71 4.69 -7.34 -1.87
CA THR A 71 4.68 -8.08 -0.59
C THR A 71 4.77 -7.13 0.61
N TRP A 72 5.62 -6.11 0.51
CA TRP A 72 5.74 -5.11 1.56
C TRP A 72 4.46 -4.26 1.68
N LEU A 73 3.89 -3.81 0.57
CA LEU A 73 2.66 -3.03 0.51
C LEU A 73 1.47 -3.79 1.10
N PHE A 74 1.27 -5.06 0.70
CA PHE A 74 0.19 -5.89 1.25
C PHE A 74 0.38 -6.20 2.73
N SER A 75 1.61 -6.18 3.26
CA SER A 75 1.83 -6.33 4.69
C SER A 75 1.31 -5.12 5.49
N ILE A 76 1.44 -3.91 4.92
CA ILE A 76 0.88 -2.67 5.50
C ILE A 76 -0.64 -2.73 5.47
N ASP A 77 -1.21 -3.13 4.34
CA ASP A 77 -2.67 -3.25 4.15
C ASP A 77 -3.30 -4.27 5.10
N ASN A 78 -2.74 -5.47 5.15
CA ASN A 78 -3.20 -6.54 6.03
C ASN A 78 -3.11 -6.13 7.51
N TYR A 79 -2.01 -5.47 7.91
CA TYR A 79 -1.89 -4.95 9.28
C TYR A 79 -2.97 -3.91 9.60
N HIS A 80 -3.22 -2.98 8.67
CA HIS A 80 -4.24 -1.95 8.84
C HIS A 80 -5.65 -2.54 8.96
N CYS A 81 -6.01 -3.46 8.07
CA CYS A 81 -7.30 -4.14 8.10
C CYS A 81 -7.49 -4.95 9.40
N ILE A 82 -6.48 -5.71 9.85
CA ILE A 82 -6.53 -6.43 11.14
C ILE A 82 -6.78 -5.45 12.29
N HIS A 83 -6.08 -4.31 12.29
CA HIS A 83 -6.24 -3.30 13.32
C HIS A 83 -7.65 -2.68 13.33
N MET A 84 -8.28 -2.43 12.16
CA MET A 84 -9.68 -2.00 12.08
C MET A 84 -10.63 -3.07 12.64
N LEU A 85 -10.43 -4.34 12.27
CA LEU A 85 -11.24 -5.46 12.76
C LEU A 85 -11.14 -5.64 14.28
N LEU A 86 -9.97 -5.40 14.87
CA LEU A 86 -9.79 -5.44 16.32
C LEU A 86 -10.55 -4.30 17.00
N LYS A 87 -10.57 -3.10 16.41
CA LYS A 87 -11.30 -1.95 16.94
C LYS A 87 -12.82 -2.12 16.90
N ARG A 88 -13.36 -2.90 15.95
CA ARG A 88 -14.80 -3.23 15.90
C ARG A 88 -15.30 -4.06 17.10
N ARG A 89 -14.39 -4.70 17.84
CA ARG A 89 -14.73 -5.60 18.96
C ARG A 89 -14.79 -4.89 20.32
N VAL A 90 -14.45 -3.60 20.37
CA VAL A 90 -14.44 -2.75 21.57
C VAL A 90 -15.61 -1.79 21.48
#